data_AF-A0AAD6P0X1-F1
#
_entry.id   AF-A0AAD6P0X1-F1
#
_cell.length_a   1.000
_cell.length_b   1.000
_cell.length_c   1.000
_cell.angle_alpha   90.00
_cell.angle_beta   90.00
_cell.angle_gamma   90.00
#
_symmetry.space_group_name_H-M   'P 1'
#
loop_
_entity.id
_entity.type
_entity.pdbx_description
1 polymer ?
#
loop_
_entity_poly.entity_id
_entity_poly.type
_entity_poly.pdbx_seq_one_letter_code
_entity_poly.pdbx_strand_id
1 'polypeptide(L)' 'MGQPAAETSSFMTDFLLKSGGVAIIDGGLATELERYGADLNDPLWSAKCLLTSPHLIRAVPSPLSLYTLMFFCSC' A
#
# COMPACT_ATOMS: atom_id res chain seq x y z
N MET A 1 -17.98 20.49 -19.45
CA MET A 1 -16.66 20.32 -18.82
C MET A 1 -16.49 18.84 -18.50
N GLY A 2 -15.72 18.15 -19.32
CA GLY A 2 -15.65 16.68 -19.37
C GLY A 2 -14.60 16.10 -18.43
N GLN A 3 -15.09 15.21 -17.56
CA GLN A 3 -14.45 14.17 -16.77
C GLN A 3 -12.92 13.90 -16.94
N PRO A 4 -12.08 14.16 -15.92
CA PRO A 4 -10.66 13.74 -15.88
C PRO A 4 -10.44 12.23 -15.63
N ALA A 5 -11.50 11.46 -15.37
CA ALA A 5 -11.42 10.03 -15.08
C ALA A 5 -11.08 9.17 -16.31
N ALA A 6 -11.46 9.62 -17.51
CA ALA A 6 -11.27 8.84 -18.75
C ALA A 6 -9.82 8.84 -19.24
N GLU A 7 -9.05 9.91 -19.01
CA GLU A 7 -7.64 9.97 -19.42
C GLU A 7 -6.69 9.29 -18.43
N THR A 8 -7.07 9.23 -17.15
CA THR A 8 -6.27 8.50 -16.14
C THR A 8 -6.37 6.99 -16.35
N SER A 9 -7.54 6.50 -16.79
CA SER A 9 -7.74 5.07 -17.05
C SER A 9 -6.95 4.59 -18.28
N SER A 10 -6.81 5.43 -19.31
CA SER A 10 -6.02 5.07 -20.49
C SER A 10 -4.53 4.92 -20.16
N PHE A 11 -3.95 5.85 -19.39
CA PHE A 11 -2.53 5.78 -19.02
C PHE A 11 -2.15 4.50 -18.24
N MET A 12 -2.91 4.17 -17.19
CA MET A 12 -2.61 2.96 -16.40
C MET A 12 -2.82 1.69 -17.22
N THR A 13 -3.85 1.64 -18.06
CA THR A 13 -4.12 0.51 -18.94
C THR A 13 -2.97 0.30 -19.93
N ASP A 14 -2.52 1.38 -20.58
CA ASP A 14 -1.40 1.33 -21.53
C ASP A 14 -0.09 0.92 -20.85
N PHE A 15 0.14 1.39 -19.62
CA PHE A 15 1.31 1.00 -18.83
C PHE A 15 1.30 -0.49 -18.49
N LEU A 16 0.15 -1.02 -18.05
CA LEU A 16 0.01 -2.45 -17.74
C LEU A 16 0.22 -3.31 -18.98
N LEU A 17 -0.40 -2.95 -20.12
CA LEU A 17 -0.25 -3.68 -21.38
C LEU A 17 1.22 -3.73 -21.84
N LYS A 18 1.95 -2.61 -21.73
CA LYS A 18 3.40 -2.56 -22.05
C LYS A 18 4.27 -3.36 -21.07
N SER A 19 3.77 -3.61 -19.86
CA SER A 19 4.51 -4.29 -18.78
C SER A 19 4.16 -5.78 -18.64
N GLY A 20 3.39 -6.36 -19.57
CA GLY A 20 3.01 -7.78 -19.53
C GLY A 20 1.57 -8.05 -19.04
N GLY A 21 0.76 -7.00 -18.89
CA GLY A 21 -0.68 -7.07 -18.64
C GLY A 21 -1.10 -7.34 -17.19
N VAL A 22 -0.15 -7.51 -16.27
CA VAL A 22 -0.42 -7.85 -14.86
C VAL A 22 0.43 -6.97 -13.96
N ALA A 23 -0.19 -6.40 -12.92
CA ALA A 23 0.53 -5.73 -11.82
C ALA A 23 0.30 -6.48 -10.51
N ILE A 24 1.39 -6.73 -9.80
CA ILE A 24 1.36 -7.16 -8.40
C ILE A 24 1.57 -5.91 -7.57
N ILE A 25 0.58 -5.59 -6.74
CA ILE A 25 0.62 -4.44 -5.82
C ILE A 25 0.81 -4.95 -4.40
N ASP A 26 1.49 -4.16 -3.59
CA ASP A 26 1.60 -4.42 -2.15
C ASP A 26 0.30 -4.01 -1.41
N GLY A 27 0.04 -4.63 -0.27
CA GLY A 27 -1.15 -4.40 0.55
C GLY A 27 -0.86 -4.64 2.04
N GLY A 28 -1.70 -4.08 2.91
CA GLY A 28 -1.59 -4.32 4.36
C GLY A 28 -0.60 -3.44 5.12
N LEU A 29 0.00 -2.41 4.48
CA LEU A 29 0.93 -1.49 5.13
C LEU A 29 0.35 -0.86 6.41
N ALA A 30 -0.92 -0.43 6.40
CA ALA A 30 -1.58 0.12 7.58
C ALA A 30 -1.60 -0.88 8.74
N THR A 31 -2.02 -2.12 8.47
CA THR A 31 -2.08 -3.19 9.47
C THR A 31 -0.69 -3.52 10.04
N GLU A 32 0.35 -3.56 9.20
CA GLU A 32 1.71 -3.75 9.69
C GLU A 32 2.18 -2.57 10.53
N LEU A 33 1.87 -1.33 10.14
CA LEU A 33 2.20 -0.15 10.95
C LEU A 33 1.53 -0.18 12.34
N GLU A 34 0.25 -0.57 12.42
CA GLU A 34 -0.45 -0.75 13.71
C GLU A 34 0.22 -1.81 14.58
N ARG A 35 0.66 -2.93 13.99
CA ARG A 35 1.39 -3.99 14.72
C ARG A 35 2.71 -3.50 15.29
N TYR A 36 3.39 -2.58 14.60
CA TYR A 36 4.58 -1.92 15.11
C TYR A 36 4.27 -0.74 16.05
N GLY A 37 3.00 -0.54 16.43
CA GLY A 37 2.57 0.45 17.41
C GLY A 37 2.30 1.83 16.83
N ALA A 38 2.15 1.97 15.51
CA ALA A 38 1.73 3.23 14.90
C ALA A 38 0.26 3.51 15.23
N ASP A 39 -0.03 4.75 15.64
CA ASP A 39 -1.39 5.20 15.87
C ASP A 39 -2.02 5.67 14.55
N LEU A 40 -2.96 4.88 14.03
CA LEU A 40 -3.69 5.16 12.79
C LEU A 40 -5.05 5.81 13.00
N ASN A 41 -5.43 6.13 14.24
CA ASN A 41 -6.71 6.78 14.53
C ASN A 41 -6.73 8.27 14.13
N ASP A 42 -5.58 8.83 13.78
CA ASP A 42 -5.42 10.17 13.24
C ASP A 42 -5.80 10.19 11.74
N PRO A 43 -6.74 11.04 11.28
CA PRO A 43 -7.07 11.14 9.86
C PRO A 43 -5.88 11.46 8.94
N LEU A 44 -4.80 12.02 9.50
CA LEU A 44 -3.56 12.33 8.81
C LEU A 44 -2.41 11.39 9.23
N TRP A 45 -2.72 10.17 9.69
CA TRP A 45 -1.74 9.20 10.17
C TRP A 45 -0.59 8.97 9.19
N SER A 46 -0.83 8.99 7.88
CA SER A 46 0.19 8.71 6.86
C SER A 46 1.24 9.82 6.82
N ALA A 47 0.81 11.08 6.85
CA ALA A 47 1.69 12.24 6.93
C ALA A 47 2.43 12.29 8.28
N LYS A 48 1.72 11.99 9.37
CA LYS A 48 2.31 11.91 10.72
C LYS A 48 3.39 10.84 10.79
N CYS A 49 3.11 9.62 10.32
CA CYS A 49 4.06 8.51 10.27
C CYS A 49 5.30 8.85 9.43
N LEU A 50 5.15 9.56 8.30
CA LEU A 50 6.27 10.03 7.50
C LEU A 50 7.18 11.01 8.25
N LEU A 51 6.61 11.84 9.13
CA LEU A 51 7.36 12.83 9.90
C LEU A 51 7.96 12.25 11.19
N THR A 52 7.18 11.46 11.93
CA THR A 52 7.56 10.99 13.28
C THR A 52 8.33 9.68 13.25
N SER A 53 7.97 8.78 12.33
CA SER A 53 8.50 7.43 12.29
C SER A 53 8.81 6.99 10.84
N PRO A 54 9.61 7.76 10.08
CA PRO A 54 9.95 7.41 8.69
C PRO A 54 10.69 6.07 8.60
N HIS A 55 11.36 5.67 9.69
CA HIS A 55 11.99 4.38 9.81
C HIS A 55 10.97 3.24 9.80
N LEU A 56 9.75 3.39 10.32
CA LEU A 56 8.72 2.34 10.21
C LEU A 56 8.25 2.17 8.77
N ILE A 57 8.15 3.24 8.00
CA ILE A 57 7.75 3.18 6.59
C ILE A 57 8.85 2.59 5.71
N ARG A 58 10.12 2.88 6.00
CA ARG A 58 11.28 2.27 5.30
C ARG A 58 11.61 0.87 5.80
N ALA A 59 11.37 0.63 7.08
CA ALA A 59 11.58 -0.62 7.77
C ALA A 59 10.29 -1.46 7.86
N VAL A 60 9.35 -1.24 6.95
CA VAL A 60 8.60 -2.36 6.37
C VAL A 60 9.44 -2.91 5.20
N PRO A 61 10.62 -3.55 5.42
CA PRO A 61 11.11 -4.43 4.39
C PRO A 61 10.16 -5.63 4.43
N SER A 62 9.70 -6.07 3.28
CA SER A 62 9.09 -7.37 3.12
C SER A 62 10.15 -8.38 2.67
N PRO A 63 11.09 -8.87 3.52
CA PRO A 63 11.80 -10.08 3.18
C PRO A 63 10.97 -11.22 3.76
N LEU A 64 9.90 -11.63 3.10
CA LEU A 64 9.29 -12.94 3.35
C LEU A 64 9.01 -13.24 4.85
N SER A 65 8.01 -12.59 5.44
CA SER A 65 7.30 -13.21 6.57
C SER A 65 6.44 -14.34 6.02
N LEU A 66 7.05 -15.48 5.68
CA LEU A 66 6.43 -16.62 4.98
C LEU A 66 5.22 -17.25 5.72
N TYR A 67 4.82 -16.73 6.89
CA TYR A 67 3.69 -17.21 7.69
C TYR A 67 2.68 -16.12 8.12
N THR A 68 2.85 -14.85 7.75
CA THR A 68 1.88 -13.79 8.15
C THR A 68 0.59 -13.81 7.31
N LEU A 69 0.61 -14.28 6.05
CA LEU A 69 -0.59 -14.28 5.18
C LEU A 69 -1.35 -15.62 5.12
N MET A 70 -0.76 -16.74 5.55
CA MET A 70 -1.52 -18.01 5.58
C MET A 70 -2.55 -18.06 6.72
N PHE A 71 -2.48 -17.15 7.70
CA PHE A 71 -3.19 -17.26 8.97
C PHE A 71 -3.49 -15.85 9.53
N PHE A 72 -4.54 -15.17 9.04
CA PHE A 72 -5.57 -14.51 9.88
C PHE A 72 -6.47 -13.57 9.04
N CYS A 73 -7.59 -14.02 8.48
CA CYS A 73 -8.18 -15.36 8.45
C CYS A 73 -9.45 -15.28 7.60
N SER A 74 -9.77 -16.31 6.80
CA SER A 74 -11.11 -16.81 6.41
C SER A 74 -12.39 -15.97 6.66
N CYS A 75 -12.36 -14.67 6.40
CA CYS A 75 -13.49 -13.74 6.39
C CYS A 75 -13.11 -12.58 5.45
#